data_AF-A0A7S0N5N9-F1
#
_entry.id   AF-A0A7S0N5N9-F1
#
_cell.length_a   1.000
_cell.length_b   1.000
_cell.length_c   1.000
_cell.angle_alpha   90.00
_cell.angle_beta   90.00
_cell.angle_gamma   90.00
#
_symmetry.space_group_name_H-M   'P 1'
#
loop_
_entity.id
_entity.type
_entity.pdbx_description
1 polymer ?
#
loop_
_entity_poly.entity_id
_entity_poly.type
_entity_poly.pdbx_seq_one_letter_code
_entity_poly.pdbx_strand_id
1 'polypeptide(L)'
;IFCKLIFFFVLLTTESRCELTAESEFSVSIDNEAPSTDFVAPQRVYGFYELAPTSNSEMVWQSPERAGFGQSVAVLFMAHGCSHAATDFFDKSKDCVDCIGLPVERRLVLAALQKGFFVVAISSNDRVGSRCWRYLVDQPRVKRALDFLLLREGVNTLPRGAPPPPPP
;
A
#
# COMPACT_ATOMS: atom_id res chain seq x y z
N ILE A 1 -21.99 -16.72 16.37
CA ILE A 1 -20.52 -16.48 16.44
C ILE A 1 -19.90 -17.12 15.21
N PHE A 2 -19.80 -16.37 14.11
CA PHE A 2 -18.93 -16.59 12.94
C PHE A 2 -19.31 -15.49 11.93
N CYS A 3 -18.63 -14.35 12.01
CA CYS A 3 -18.58 -13.39 10.92
C CYS A 3 -17.11 -12.94 10.86
N LYS A 4 -16.37 -13.55 9.94
CA LYS A 4 -14.97 -13.26 9.70
C LYS A 4 -14.76 -13.26 8.19
N LEU A 5 -14.16 -12.17 7.72
CA LEU A 5 -13.63 -11.90 6.39
C LEU A 5 -14.63 -11.63 5.28
N ILE A 6 -15.12 -10.38 5.25
CA ILE A 6 -15.11 -9.58 4.02
C ILE A 6 -14.70 -8.15 4.43
N PHE A 7 -13.48 -7.72 4.12
CA PHE A 7 -13.05 -6.33 4.24
C PHE A 7 -13.35 -5.64 2.90
N PHE A 8 -14.53 -5.01 2.79
CA PHE A 8 -14.83 -4.04 1.74
C PHE A 8 -14.32 -2.66 2.16
N PHE A 9 -13.58 -2.03 1.25
CA PHE A 9 -13.25 -0.60 1.29
C PHE A 9 -14.55 0.22 1.16
N VAL A 10 -14.74 1.24 2.00
CA VAL A 10 -15.88 2.15 1.93
C VAL A 10 -15.38 3.60 2.01
N LEU A 11 -15.57 4.35 0.92
CA LEU A 11 -15.77 5.80 0.93
C LEU A 11 -17.25 6.03 0.63
N LEU A 12 -18.02 6.54 1.60
CA LEU A 12 -19.40 6.98 1.41
C LEU A 12 -19.41 8.49 1.23
N THR A 13 -19.85 8.94 0.05
CA THR A 13 -20.41 10.28 -0.11
C THR A 13 -21.88 10.28 0.32
N THR A 14 -22.31 11.46 0.76
CA THR A 14 -23.51 11.76 1.56
C THR A 14 -24.84 11.57 0.85
N GLU A 15 -25.88 11.28 1.66
CA GLU A 15 -27.28 11.03 1.34
C GLU A 15 -27.94 12.05 0.38
N SER A 16 -28.63 11.55 -0.65
CA SER A 16 -30.06 11.83 -0.86
C SER A 16 -30.64 10.96 -1.98
N ARG A 17 -31.68 10.20 -1.62
CA ARG A 17 -32.61 9.38 -2.44
C ARG A 17 -32.16 7.96 -2.80
N CYS A 18 -32.86 7.01 -2.19
CA CYS A 18 -33.02 5.64 -2.66
C CYS A 18 -33.72 5.66 -4.03
N GLU A 19 -32.95 5.57 -5.12
CA GLU A 19 -33.47 5.08 -6.39
C GLU A 19 -32.39 4.20 -7.03
N LEU A 20 -32.73 2.93 -7.23
CA LEU A 20 -31.87 1.90 -7.81
C LEU A 20 -31.56 2.25 -9.26
N THR A 21 -30.41 2.87 -9.53
CA THR A 21 -29.79 2.82 -10.86
C THR A 21 -28.32 2.40 -10.74
N ALA A 22 -28.12 1.15 -11.13
CA ALA A 22 -26.92 0.48 -11.62
C ALA A 22 -25.60 1.28 -11.69
N GLU A 23 -24.61 0.70 -10.99
CA GLU A 23 -23.23 0.44 -11.42
C GLU A 23 -22.29 1.62 -11.72
N SER A 24 -21.40 1.88 -10.76
CA SER A 24 -19.96 1.98 -11.10
C SER A 24 -19.16 1.22 -10.04
N GLU A 25 -19.09 -0.10 -10.21
CA GLU A 25 -18.10 -0.92 -9.53
C GLU A 25 -16.71 -0.50 -10.01
N PHE A 26 -15.89 0.09 -9.15
CA PHE A 26 -14.44 0.04 -9.34
C PHE A 26 -13.97 -1.35 -8.92
N SER A 27 -14.31 -2.34 -9.75
CA SER A 27 -13.74 -3.67 -9.68
C SER A 27 -12.35 -3.59 -10.29
N VAL A 28 -11.32 -3.92 -9.51
CA VAL A 28 -10.08 -4.42 -10.12
C VAL A 28 -10.45 -5.79 -10.67
N SER A 29 -10.83 -5.81 -11.95
CA SER A 29 -10.96 -7.04 -12.71
C SER A 29 -9.61 -7.71 -12.71
N ILE A 30 -9.46 -8.78 -11.92
CA ILE A 30 -8.42 -9.75 -12.19
C ILE A 30 -8.95 -10.52 -13.39
N ASP A 31 -8.56 -10.08 -14.58
CA ASP A 31 -8.94 -10.74 -15.82
C ASP A 31 -8.46 -12.19 -15.71
N ASN A 32 -9.41 -13.14 -15.70
CA ASN A 32 -9.14 -14.57 -15.83
C ASN A 32 -8.79 -14.92 -17.28
N GLU A 33 -8.02 -14.06 -17.95
CA GLU A 33 -7.49 -14.36 -19.26
C GLU A 33 -6.54 -15.55 -19.09
N ALA A 34 -6.77 -16.62 -19.85
CA ALA A 34 -5.88 -17.76 -19.86
C ALA A 34 -4.43 -17.25 -20.07
N PRO A 35 -3.44 -17.75 -19.31
CA PRO A 35 -2.07 -17.29 -19.47
C PRO A 35 -1.67 -17.51 -20.92
N SER A 36 -1.39 -16.42 -21.65
CA SER A 36 -0.70 -16.50 -22.92
C SER A 36 0.51 -17.40 -22.74
N THR A 37 0.74 -18.32 -23.66
CA THR A 37 1.82 -19.33 -23.60
C THR A 37 3.23 -18.74 -23.61
N ASP A 38 3.36 -17.42 -23.65
CA ASP A 38 4.59 -16.71 -23.40
C ASP A 38 4.76 -16.54 -21.88
N PHE A 39 5.68 -17.30 -21.30
CA PHE A 39 6.18 -17.06 -19.95
C PHE A 39 6.86 -15.68 -19.90
N VAL A 40 6.07 -14.62 -19.74
CA VAL A 40 6.57 -13.30 -19.36
C VAL A 40 7.16 -13.47 -17.96
N ALA A 41 8.47 -13.26 -17.83
CA ALA A 41 9.12 -13.29 -16.53
C ALA A 41 8.32 -12.39 -15.56
N PRO A 42 8.00 -12.87 -14.34
CA PRO A 42 7.17 -12.10 -13.43
C PRO A 42 7.81 -10.74 -13.20
N GLN A 43 7.07 -9.66 -13.48
CA GLN A 43 7.55 -8.30 -13.26
C GLN A 43 7.95 -8.16 -11.78
N ARG A 44 9.24 -7.89 -11.57
CA ARG A 44 9.83 -7.76 -10.24
C ARG A 44 9.51 -6.38 -9.69
N VAL A 45 9.10 -6.33 -8.43
CA VAL A 45 8.73 -5.10 -7.74
C VAL A 45 9.74 -4.85 -6.63
N TYR A 46 10.83 -4.18 -6.97
CA TYR A 46 11.86 -3.83 -6.00
C TYR A 46 11.44 -2.60 -5.19
N GLY A 47 11.86 -2.54 -3.93
CA GLY A 47 11.67 -1.39 -3.07
C GLY A 47 12.98 -0.94 -2.44
N PHE A 48 13.02 0.34 -2.06
CA PHE A 48 14.10 0.92 -1.26
C PHE A 48 13.74 0.76 0.22
N TYR A 49 14.56 0.03 0.95
CA TYR A 49 14.43 -0.14 2.39
C TYR A 49 15.11 0.99 3.13
N GLU A 50 14.45 1.50 4.18
CA GLU A 50 15.10 2.38 5.15
C GLU A 50 14.36 2.43 6.49
N LEU A 51 15.05 2.93 7.51
CA LEU A 51 14.45 3.30 8.79
C LEU A 51 14.18 4.80 8.82
N ALA A 52 12.93 5.18 9.08
CA ALA A 52 12.55 6.57 9.26
C ALA A 52 13.34 7.18 10.45
N PRO A 53 14.15 8.25 10.25
CA PRO A 53 15.09 8.73 11.27
C PRO A 53 14.47 9.11 12.61
N THR A 54 13.26 9.68 12.60
CA THR A 54 12.61 10.22 13.80
C THR A 54 11.60 9.28 14.46
N SER A 55 11.10 8.29 13.72
CA SER A 55 10.16 7.31 14.25
C SER A 55 10.77 5.92 14.41
N ASN A 56 11.97 5.68 13.88
CA ASN A 56 12.57 4.36 13.77
C ASN A 56 11.57 3.32 13.21
N SER A 57 10.83 3.71 12.18
CA SER A 57 9.86 2.84 11.51
C SER A 57 10.51 2.24 10.28
N GLU A 58 10.42 0.93 10.15
CA GLU A 58 10.82 0.20 8.94
C GLU A 58 9.88 0.57 7.81
N MET A 59 10.46 1.08 6.73
CA MET A 59 9.75 1.49 5.52
C MET A 59 10.36 0.80 4.32
N VAL A 60 9.50 0.41 3.39
CA VAL A 60 9.91 0.02 2.04
C VAL A 60 9.03 0.77 1.06
N TRP A 61 9.63 1.41 0.07
CA TRP A 61 8.88 2.24 -0.87
C TRP A 61 9.43 2.14 -2.28
N GLN A 62 8.59 2.51 -3.25
CA GLN A 62 8.96 2.62 -4.65
C GLN A 62 8.14 3.72 -5.33
N SER A 63 8.77 4.46 -6.24
CA SER A 63 8.10 5.45 -7.05
C SER A 63 7.86 4.91 -8.47
N PRO A 64 6.76 5.29 -9.13
CA PRO A 64 6.49 4.88 -10.51
C PRO A 64 7.58 5.34 -11.48
N GLU A 65 8.25 6.47 -11.22
CA GLU A 65 9.34 6.99 -12.06
C GLU A 65 10.52 6.02 -12.06
N ARG A 66 10.92 5.57 -10.86
CA ARG A 66 12.02 4.63 -10.67
C ARG A 66 11.68 3.23 -11.15
N ALA A 67 10.40 2.86 -11.13
CA ALA A 67 9.89 1.60 -11.66
C ALA A 67 9.64 1.63 -13.19
N GLY A 68 9.76 2.79 -13.85
CA GLY A 68 9.56 2.92 -15.30
C GLY A 68 8.10 3.06 -15.74
N PHE A 69 7.19 3.40 -14.84
CA PHE A 69 5.74 3.56 -15.10
C PHE A 69 5.27 5.02 -15.24
N GLY A 70 6.19 5.99 -15.20
CA GLY A 70 5.88 7.42 -15.39
C GLY A 70 5.80 8.20 -14.08
N GLN A 71 5.09 9.34 -14.10
CA GLN A 71 5.06 10.28 -12.98
C GLN A 71 4.08 9.87 -11.88
N SER A 72 4.44 10.19 -10.64
CA SER A 72 3.61 10.02 -9.45
C SER A 72 2.39 10.93 -9.50
N VAL A 73 1.20 10.35 -9.39
CA VAL A 73 -0.08 11.07 -9.38
C VAL A 73 -0.74 11.08 -8.00
N ALA A 74 -0.40 10.12 -7.13
CA ALA A 74 -0.87 10.03 -5.76
C ALA A 74 0.10 9.21 -4.90
N VAL A 75 -0.08 9.26 -3.58
CA VAL A 75 0.67 8.43 -2.62
C VAL A 75 -0.26 7.36 -2.06
N LEU A 76 0.19 6.10 -2.11
CA LEU A 76 -0.50 4.96 -1.53
C LEU A 76 0.32 4.39 -0.36
N PHE A 77 -0.22 4.53 0.84
CA PHE A 77 0.29 3.84 2.02
C PHE A 77 -0.33 2.44 2.12
N MET A 78 0.51 1.41 2.22
CA MET A 78 0.12 0.01 2.41
C MET A 78 0.41 -0.44 3.85
N ALA A 79 -0.66 -0.77 4.57
CA ALA A 79 -0.57 -1.32 5.92
C ALA A 79 -0.68 -2.86 5.86
N HIS A 80 0.27 -3.55 6.49
CA HIS A 80 0.26 -5.01 6.57
C HIS A 80 -0.74 -5.54 7.62
N GLY A 81 -1.10 -6.82 7.53
CA GLY A 81 -1.85 -7.52 8.59
C GLY A 81 -0.95 -7.94 9.77
N CYS A 82 -1.52 -8.50 10.84
CA CYS A 82 -0.72 -9.08 11.93
C CYS A 82 0.25 -10.15 11.42
N SER A 83 1.38 -10.35 12.10
CA SER A 83 2.50 -11.23 11.70
C SER A 83 3.28 -10.82 10.44
N HIS A 84 2.81 -9.81 9.70
CA HIS A 84 3.41 -9.33 8.46
C HIS A 84 4.31 -8.09 8.66
N ALA A 85 4.89 -7.61 7.56
CA ALA A 85 5.86 -6.52 7.53
C ALA A 85 5.76 -5.70 6.24
N ALA A 86 6.38 -4.51 6.23
CA ALA A 86 6.59 -3.75 5.00
C ALA A 86 7.41 -4.53 3.95
N THR A 87 8.34 -5.38 4.40
CA THR A 87 9.20 -6.21 3.55
C THR A 87 8.44 -7.29 2.78
N ASP A 88 7.20 -7.58 3.16
CA ASP A 88 6.36 -8.57 2.47
C ASP A 88 5.87 -8.06 1.11
N PHE A 89 5.80 -6.74 0.91
CA PHE A 89 5.25 -6.11 -0.29
C PHE A 89 6.19 -6.07 -1.49
N PHE A 90 7.50 -6.18 -1.25
CA PHE A 90 8.52 -5.96 -2.29
C PHE A 90 9.42 -7.18 -2.45
N ASP A 91 9.93 -7.38 -3.65
CA ASP A 91 10.87 -8.46 -3.95
C ASP A 91 12.24 -8.20 -3.34
N LYS A 92 12.91 -9.28 -2.93
CA LYS A 92 14.31 -9.24 -2.48
C LYS A 92 15.21 -8.56 -3.51
N SER A 93 15.98 -7.57 -3.06
CA SER A 93 16.93 -6.81 -3.87
C SER A 93 18.16 -6.43 -3.05
N LYS A 94 19.14 -5.76 -3.68
CA LYS A 94 20.28 -5.16 -2.97
C LYS A 94 19.86 -4.01 -2.05
N ASP A 95 18.76 -3.33 -2.39
CA ASP A 95 18.23 -2.16 -1.69
C ASP A 95 17.20 -2.57 -0.62
N CYS A 96 16.82 -3.85 -0.58
CA CYS A 96 16.03 -4.47 0.48
C CYS A 96 16.35 -5.97 0.59
N VAL A 97 17.35 -6.30 1.42
CA VAL A 97 17.87 -7.67 1.56
C VAL A 97 16.91 -8.61 2.30
N ASP A 98 16.05 -8.05 3.14
CA ASP A 98 15.06 -8.76 3.97
C ASP A 98 13.66 -8.76 3.33
N CYS A 99 13.51 -8.16 2.14
CA CYS A 99 12.29 -8.22 1.36
C CYS A 99 11.96 -9.64 0.90
N ILE A 100 10.68 -10.01 0.95
CA ILE A 100 10.19 -11.37 0.67
C ILE A 100 9.37 -11.41 -0.62
N GLY A 101 8.49 -10.44 -0.83
CA GLY A 101 7.65 -10.34 -2.04
C GLY A 101 6.54 -11.38 -2.06
N LEU A 102 5.66 -11.34 -1.06
CA LEU A 102 4.50 -12.23 -0.99
C LEU A 102 3.59 -12.03 -2.21
N PRO A 103 2.99 -13.12 -2.77
CA PRO A 103 2.34 -13.05 -4.08
C PRO A 103 1.21 -12.04 -4.20
N VAL A 104 0.40 -11.85 -3.15
CA VAL A 104 -0.76 -10.94 -3.18
C VAL A 104 -0.28 -9.50 -2.99
N GLU A 105 0.54 -9.29 -1.97
CA GLU A 105 1.10 -7.99 -1.59
C GLU A 105 1.91 -7.39 -2.74
N ARG A 106 2.81 -8.17 -3.36
CA ARG A 106 3.60 -7.67 -4.50
C ARG A 106 2.74 -7.33 -5.71
N ARG A 107 1.65 -8.08 -5.95
CA ARG A 107 0.73 -7.82 -7.06
C ARG A 107 0.00 -6.50 -6.86
N LEU A 108 -0.37 -6.18 -5.62
CA LEU A 108 -0.95 -4.88 -5.27
C LEU A 108 0.05 -3.74 -5.51
N VAL A 109 1.31 -3.90 -5.13
CA VAL A 109 2.33 -2.88 -5.40
C VAL A 109 2.52 -2.67 -6.91
N LEU A 110 2.62 -3.75 -7.68
CA LEU A 110 2.77 -3.64 -9.14
C LEU A 110 1.60 -2.88 -9.77
N ALA A 111 0.37 -3.27 -9.43
CA ALA A 111 -0.83 -2.62 -9.95
C ALA A 111 -0.92 -1.14 -9.55
N ALA A 112 -0.47 -0.79 -8.34
CA ALA A 112 -0.43 0.59 -7.86
C ALA A 112 0.63 1.42 -8.62
N LEU A 113 1.84 0.88 -8.80
CA LEU A 113 2.91 1.53 -9.55
C LEU A 113 2.52 1.77 -11.02
N GLN A 114 1.89 0.79 -11.66
CA GLN A 114 1.36 0.92 -13.03
C GLN A 114 0.29 2.01 -13.16
N LYS A 115 -0.41 2.34 -12.07
CA LYS A 115 -1.38 3.45 -11.99
C LYS A 115 -0.75 4.79 -11.60
N GLY A 116 0.58 4.86 -11.48
CA GLY A 116 1.29 6.08 -11.10
C GLY A 116 1.24 6.39 -9.61
N PHE A 117 0.95 5.42 -8.74
CA PHE A 117 0.99 5.65 -7.29
C PHE A 117 2.41 5.50 -6.77
N PHE A 118 2.88 6.49 -6.02
CA PHE A 118 4.03 6.36 -5.15
C PHE A 118 3.64 5.43 -3.99
N VAL A 119 4.24 4.24 -3.92
CA VAL A 119 3.87 3.22 -2.94
C VAL A 119 4.83 3.22 -1.77
N VAL A 120 4.30 3.23 -0.56
CA VAL A 120 5.07 3.11 0.68
C VAL A 120 4.39 2.09 1.60
N ALA A 121 5.13 1.08 2.04
CA ALA A 121 4.74 0.18 3.10
C ALA A 121 5.54 0.51 4.36
N ILE A 122 4.88 0.47 5.52
CA ILE A 122 5.50 0.74 6.82
C ILE A 122 5.14 -0.39 7.77
N SER A 123 6.11 -0.85 8.56
CA SER A 123 5.88 -1.87 9.58
C SER A 123 5.34 -1.27 10.88
N SER A 124 4.45 -2.02 11.54
CA SER A 124 3.97 -1.72 12.90
C SER A 124 5.12 -1.65 13.91
N ASN A 125 4.92 -0.92 15.01
CA ASN A 125 5.91 -0.78 16.08
C ASN A 125 6.20 -2.11 16.79
N ASP A 126 5.19 -2.95 17.01
CA ASP A 126 5.43 -4.29 17.54
C ASP A 126 6.15 -5.11 16.47
N ARG A 127 7.43 -5.43 16.68
CA ARG A 127 8.23 -6.27 15.76
C ARG A 127 8.61 -7.62 16.35
N VAL A 128 8.43 -7.79 17.66
CA VAL A 128 8.84 -8.98 18.41
C VAL A 128 7.65 -9.91 18.67
N GLY A 129 6.48 -9.34 18.98
CA GLY A 129 5.28 -10.09 19.33
C GLY A 129 4.37 -10.34 18.14
N SER A 130 3.17 -9.77 18.22
CA SER A 130 2.06 -9.99 17.29
C SER A 130 2.29 -9.39 15.91
N ARG A 131 3.16 -8.36 15.82
CA ARG A 131 3.29 -7.51 14.62
C ARG A 131 1.97 -6.93 14.15
N CYS A 132 1.06 -6.69 15.09
CA CYS A 132 -0.18 -5.98 14.84
C CYS A 132 0.01 -4.47 15.07
N TRP A 133 -0.82 -3.70 14.39
CA TRP A 133 -0.97 -2.27 14.62
C TRP A 133 -1.60 -1.97 15.98
N ARG A 134 -1.10 -0.93 16.63
CA ARG A 134 -1.64 -0.30 17.83
C ARG A 134 -1.84 1.17 17.53
N TYR A 135 -3.08 1.57 17.25
CA TYR A 135 -3.43 2.91 16.78
C TYR A 135 -2.71 4.05 17.51
N LEU A 136 -2.79 4.10 18.84
CA LEU A 136 -2.17 5.17 19.65
C LEU A 136 -0.64 5.22 19.59
N VAL A 137 0.01 4.11 19.24
CA VAL A 137 1.47 4.01 19.12
C VAL A 137 1.91 4.26 17.68
N ASP A 138 1.23 3.60 16.73
CA ASP A 138 1.65 3.55 15.34
C ASP A 138 1.21 4.76 14.53
N GLN A 139 0.03 5.32 14.79
CA GLN A 139 -0.46 6.48 14.05
C GLN A 139 0.57 7.65 14.04
N PRO A 140 1.13 8.09 15.19
CA PRO A 140 2.09 9.19 15.17
C PRO A 140 3.43 8.78 14.54
N ARG A 141 3.80 7.50 14.60
CA ARG A 141 5.03 6.97 13.98
C ARG A 141 4.93 6.93 12.46
N VAL A 142 3.82 6.41 11.95
CA VAL A 142 3.47 6.37 10.51
C VAL A 142 3.40 7.79 9.97
N LYS A 143 2.72 8.71 10.66
CA LYS A 143 2.65 10.11 10.23
C LYS A 143 4.05 10.73 10.07
N ARG A 144 4.92 10.59 11.07
CA ARG A 144 6.30 11.12 11.02
C ARG A 144 7.14 10.48 9.91
N ALA A 145 6.99 9.18 9.72
CA ALA A 145 7.66 8.42 8.68
C ALA A 145 7.24 8.88 7.28
N LEU A 146 5.94 9.02 7.04
CA LEU A 146 5.39 9.54 5.78
C LEU A 146 5.80 10.99 5.56
N ASP A 147 5.64 11.88 6.53
CA ASP A 147 6.00 13.30 6.37
C ASP A 147 7.49 13.45 5.98
N PHE A 148 8.38 12.66 6.60
CA PHE A 148 9.80 12.63 6.24
C PHE A 148 10.02 12.17 4.79
N LEU A 149 9.46 11.01 4.44
CA LEU A 149 9.67 10.41 3.13
C LEU A 149 9.10 11.28 2.01
N LEU A 150 7.85 11.73 2.15
CA LEU A 150 7.16 12.48 1.11
C LEU A 150 7.78 13.85 0.88
N LEU A 151 8.31 14.49 1.93
CA LEU A 151 9.06 15.74 1.80
C LEU A 151 10.39 15.53 1.07
N ARG A 152 11.13 14.47 1.42
CA ARG A 152 12.42 14.16 0.79
C ARG A 152 12.28 13.80 -0.69
N GLU A 153 11.26 13.02 -1.02
CA GLU A 153 10.99 12.57 -2.39
C GLU A 153 10.24 13.63 -3.22
N GLY A 154 9.86 14.77 -2.64
CA GLY A 154 9.20 15.86 -3.36
C GLY A 154 7.77 15.55 -3.80
N VAL A 155 7.11 14.58 -3.15
CA VAL A 155 5.74 14.11 -3.46
C VAL A 155 4.71 14.54 -2.40
N ASN A 156 5.10 15.37 -1.44
CA ASN A 156 4.25 15.88 -0.36
C ASN A 156 3.08 16.78 -0.83
N THR A 157 3.12 17.25 -2.08
CA THR A 157 2.06 18.05 -2.72
C THR A 157 1.04 17.20 -3.45
N LEU A 158 1.29 15.90 -3.65
CA LEU A 158 0.37 15.02 -4.34
C LEU A 158 -0.94 14.84 -3.53
N PRO A 159 -2.07 14.63 -4.20
CA PRO A 159 -3.32 14.28 -3.54
C PRO A 159 -3.12 13.11 -2.58
N ARG A 160 -3.51 13.32 -1.32
CA ARG A 160 -3.64 12.26 -0.33
C ARG A 160 -5.09 11.79 -0.36
N GLY A 161 -5.31 10.47 -0.31
CA GLY A 161 -6.65 9.93 -0.14
C GLY A 161 -7.36 10.64 1.02
N ALA A 162 -8.63 11.00 0.84
CA ALA A 162 -9.39 11.70 1.87
C ALA A 162 -9.36 10.90 3.18
N PRO A 163 -9.21 11.54 4.36
CA PRO A 163 -9.32 10.83 5.63
C PRO A 163 -10.69 10.14 5.69
N PRO A 164 -10.79 8.92 6.24
CA PRO A 164 -12.08 8.29 6.43
C PRO A 164 -12.97 9.21 7.27
N PRO A 165 -14.30 9.27 7.01
CA PRO A 165 -15.21 10.02 7.86
C PRO A 165 -15.10 9.51 9.31
N PRO A 166 -15.30 10.39 10.33
CA PRO A 166 -15.36 9.94 11.71
C PRO A 166 -16.45 8.87 11.86
N PRO A 167 -16.27 7.88 12.75
CA PRO A 167 -17.32 6.90 13.03
C PRO A 167 -18.60 7.62 13.52
N PRO A 168 -19.80 7.09 13.20
CA PRO A 168 -21.07 7.64 13.65
C PRO A 168 -21.21 7.65 15.17
#